data_AF-A0AAP7NAV0-F1
#
_entry.id   AF-A0AAP7NAV0-F1
#
_cell.length_a   1.000
_cell.length_b   1.000
_cell.length_c   1.000
_cell.angle_alpha   90.00
_cell.angle_beta   90.00
_cell.angle_gamma   90.00
#
_symmetry.space_group_name_H-M   'P 1'
#
loop_
_entity.id
_entity.type
_entity.pdbx_description
1 polymer ?
#
loop_
_entity_poly.entity_id
_entity_poly.type
_entity_poly.pdbx_seq_one_letter_code
_entity_poly.pdbx_strand_id
1 'polypeptide(L)' 'MDWFGYIKGFFDKKLWDEEQVYNVVGKRITPEQYEEIVGKPYESNENKGEIK' A
#
# COMPACT_ATOMS: atom_id res chain seq x y z
N MET A 1 1.34 -12.67 -12.11
CA MET A 1 1.52 -13.04 -10.69
C MET A 1 0.57 -12.17 -9.90
N ASP A 2 -0.26 -12.76 -9.04
CA ASP A 2 -1.28 -12.02 -8.27
C ASP A 2 -0.68 -11.37 -7.03
N TRP A 3 0.00 -10.24 -7.23
CA TRP A 3 0.65 -9.52 -6.14
C TRP A 3 -0.33 -9.00 -5.10
N PHE A 4 -1.52 -8.58 -5.52
CA PHE A 4 -2.57 -8.11 -4.63
C PHE A 4 -2.98 -9.21 -3.63
N GLY A 5 -3.33 -10.40 -4.12
CA GLY A 5 -3.71 -11.52 -3.26
C GLY A 5 -2.61 -11.93 -2.28
N TYR A 6 -1.34 -11.95 -2.72
CA TYR A 6 -0.23 -12.27 -1.84
C TYR A 6 -0.02 -11.21 -0.75
N ILE A 7 -0.01 -9.93 -1.11
CA ILE A 7 0.26 -8.84 -0.16
C ILE A 7 -0.91 -8.71 0.83
N LYS A 8 -2.16 -8.80 0.35
CA LYS A 8 -3.34 -8.88 1.22
C LYS A 8 -3.24 -10.04 2.20
N GLY A 9 -2.85 -11.22 1.72
CA GLY A 9 -2.64 -12.41 2.56
C GLY A 9 -1.53 -12.24 3.61
N PHE A 10 -0.45 -11.53 3.30
CA PHE A 10 0.60 -11.21 4.28
C PHE A 10 0.12 -10.21 5.33
N PHE A 11 -0.61 -9.18 4.92
CA PHE A 11 -1.16 -8.18 5.83
C PHE A 11 -2.24 -8.76 6.75
N ASP A 12 -3.17 -9.55 6.22
CA ASP A 12 -4.23 -10.23 6.98
C ASP A 12 -3.63 -11.17 8.05
N LYS A 13 -2.52 -11.83 7.73
CA LYS A 13 -1.78 -12.71 8.65
C LYS A 13 -0.84 -11.97 9.60
N LYS A 14 -0.81 -10.63 9.56
CA LYS A 14 0.13 -9.78 10.34
C LYS A 14 1.60 -10.12 10.10
N LEU A 15 1.92 -10.67 8.92
CA LEU A 15 3.30 -10.92 8.49
C LEU A 15 3.93 -9.66 7.90
N TRP A 16 3.11 -8.79 7.34
CA TRP A 16 3.49 -7.48 6.85
C TRP A 16 2.74 -6.39 7.60
N ASP A 17 3.42 -5.29 7.90
CA ASP A 17 2.82 -4.06 8.42
C ASP A 17 2.41 -3.10 7.29
N GLU A 18 1.81 -1.97 7.68
CA GLU A 18 1.36 -0.93 6.77
C GLU A 18 2.50 -0.32 5.94
N GLU A 19 3.68 -0.15 6.52
CA GLU A 19 4.85 0.44 5.85
C GLU A 19 5.37 -0.49 4.74
N GLN A 20 5.39 -1.80 4.98
CA GLN A 20 5.75 -2.78 3.97
C GLN A 20 4.76 -2.78 2.79
N VAL A 21 3.45 -2.64 3.05
CA VAL A 21 2.43 -2.50 1.99
C VAL A 21 2.61 -1.18 1.24
N TYR A 22 2.88 -0.07 1.94
CA TYR A 22 3.14 1.25 1.35
C TYR A 22 4.34 1.22 0.38
N ASN A 23 5.45 0.59 0.79
CA ASN A 23 6.71 0.57 0.03
C ASN A 23 6.66 -0.14 -1.33
N VAL A 24 5.62 -0.96 -1.55
CA VAL A 24 5.40 -1.70 -2.79
C VAL A 24 4.31 -1.10 -3.68
N VAL A 25 3.67 -0.02 -3.24
CA VAL A 25 2.75 0.78 -4.09
C VAL A 25 3.52 1.37 -5.26
N GLY A 26 2.94 1.27 -6.46
CA GLY A 26 3.59 1.66 -7.73
C GLY A 26 4.57 0.62 -8.28
N LYS A 27 4.89 -0.44 -7.53
CA LYS A 27 5.78 -1.54 -7.96
C LYS A 27 5.03 -2.86 -8.13
N ARG A 28 4.14 -3.17 -7.19
CA ARG A 28 3.40 -4.43 -7.10
C ARG A 28 1.89 -4.23 -7.05
N ILE A 29 1.45 -3.17 -6.37
CA ILE A 29 0.03 -2.81 -6.19
C ILE A 29 -0.18 -1.33 -6.52
N THR A 30 -1.44 -0.94 -6.75
CA THR A 30 -1.86 0.46 -6.92
C THR A 30 -2.17 1.13 -5.58
N PRO A 31 -2.27 2.47 -5.53
CA PRO A 31 -2.78 3.19 -4.35
C PRO A 31 -4.16 2.67 -3.90
N GLU A 32 -5.10 2.47 -4.81
CA GLU A 32 -6.44 1.94 -4.50
C GLU A 32 -6.38 0.56 -3.83
N GLN A 33 -5.46 -0.29 -4.28
CA GLN A 33 -5.23 -1.60 -3.67
C GLN A 33 -4.59 -1.51 -2.28
N TYR A 34 -3.73 -0.51 -2.04
CA TYR A 34 -3.26 -0.22 -0.68
C TYR A 34 -4.43 0.16 0.23
N GLU A 35 -5.34 1.01 -0.25
CA GLU A 35 -6.52 1.42 0.52
C GLU A 35 -7.42 0.22 0.83
N GLU A 36 -7.57 -0.72 -0.10
CA GLU A 36 -8.33 -1.96 0.14
C GLU A 36 -7.65 -2.89 1.16
N ILE A 37 -6.32 -2.99 1.14
CA ILE A 37 -5.56 -3.86 2.05
C ILE A 37 -5.51 -3.27 3.46
N VAL A 38 -5.20 -1.97 3.58
CA VAL A 38 -4.92 -1.29 4.84
C VAL A 38 -6.17 -0.64 5.44
N GLY A 39 -7.15 -0.27 4.61
CA GLY A 39 -8.34 0.48 5.02
C GLY A 39 -8.07 1.97 5.27
N LYS A 40 -6.95 2.50 4.78
CA LYS A 40 -6.53 3.90 4.92
C LYS A 40 -6.17 4.49 3.56
N PRO A 41 -6.42 5.79 3.34
CA PRO A 41 -6.03 6.46 2.12
C PRO A 41 -4.51 6.36 1.90
N TYR A 42 -4.08 6.17 0.66
CA TYR A 42 -2.66 6.18 0.33
C TYR A 42 -2.14 7.61 0.25
N GLU A 43 -1.40 8.06 1.26
CA GLU A 43 -0.76 9.39 1.26
C GLU A 43 0.64 9.31 0.63
N SER A 44 0.73 9.58 -0.67
CA SER A 44 2.06 9.68 -1.30
C SER A 44 2.83 10.88 -0.71
N ASN A 45 4.11 10.70 -0.41
CA ASN A 45 4.98 11.83 -0.01
C ASN A 45 5.13 12.90 -1.11
N GLU A 46 4.71 12.64 -2.35
CA GLU A 46 4.59 13.69 -3.38
C GLU A 46 3.50 14.72 -3.05
N ASN A 47 2.48 14.35 -2.26
CA ASN A 47 1.48 15.29 -1.73
C ASN A 47 2.00 16.15 -0.56
N LYS A 48 3.16 15.85 0.03
CA LYS A 48 3.79 16.70 1.06
C LYS A 48 4.67 17.82 0.49
N GLY A 49 4.80 17.88 -0.85
CA GLY A 49 5.68 18.79 -1.57
C GLY A 49 5.01 19.95 -2.30
N GLU A 50 3.68 20.09 -2.27
CA GLU A 50 3.03 21.32 -2.79
C GLU A 50 3.16 22.46 -1.77
N ILE A 51 4.35 23.06 -1.75
CA ILE A 51 4.53 24.44 -1.29
C ILE A 51 3.86 25.32 -2.35
N LYS A 52 2.69 25.87 -2.02
CA LYS A 52 2.05 26.96 -2.79
C LYS A 52 2.91 28.22 -2.78
#